data_AF-A0A821WSP6-F1
#
_entry.id   AF-A0A821WSP6-F1
#
_cell.length_a   1.000
_cell.length_b   1.000
_cell.length_c   1.000
_cell.angle_alpha   90.00
_cell.angle_beta   90.00
_cell.angle_gamma   90.00
#
_symmetry.space_group_name_H-M   'P 1'
#
loop_
_entity.id
_entity.type
_entity.pdbx_description
1 polymer ?
#
loop_
_entity_poly.entity_id
_entity_poly.type
_entity_poly.pdbx_seq_one_letter_code
_entity_poly.pdbx_strand_id
1 'polypeptide(L)'
;EQRPLPHIPKLSRLHTVSIHGPIPSDLSNFLFLFNVAPNLVRLDLPFEFLWQLIENQQIRHILGQHITSLFIHQNATSQSSIIFNEKHVPIIASTFFRVDVLSINLTHLPNSSIAISNDNIMEDSTEPNERIDECQQTNEVVSPDSIESMIICLLREFKEHKLIGLGISGNFCEKLKTDAKQWLQQNTILSDQRFEAVFNKQLHQLLIWI
;
A
#
# COMPACT_ATOMS: atom_id res chain seq x y z
N GLU A 1 -4.99 -45.94 -13.57
CA GLU A 1 -4.11 -46.11 -12.40
C GLU A 1 -3.56 -44.74 -11.99
N GLN A 2 -3.92 -44.23 -10.81
CA GLN A 2 -3.33 -43.00 -10.29
C GLN A 2 -1.98 -43.34 -9.66
N ARG A 3 -0.88 -42.92 -10.31
CA ARG A 3 0.44 -43.00 -9.68
C ARG A 3 0.44 -42.13 -8.42
N PRO A 4 0.95 -42.62 -7.28
CA PRO A 4 1.09 -41.79 -6.09
C PRO A 4 1.98 -40.60 -6.45
N LEU A 5 1.49 -39.39 -6.14
CA LEU A 5 2.27 -38.17 -6.33
C LEU A 5 3.61 -38.33 -5.57
N PRO A 6 4.74 -37.96 -6.18
CA PRO A 6 6.04 -38.04 -5.52
C PRO A 6 5.97 -37.31 -4.18
N HIS A 7 6.52 -37.90 -3.12
CA HIS A 7 6.51 -37.30 -1.80
C HIS A 7 7.38 -36.03 -1.83
N ILE A 8 6.76 -34.87 -2.01
CA ILE A 8 7.51 -33.62 -2.06
C ILE A 8 7.96 -33.26 -0.64
N PRO A 9 9.24 -32.95 -0.42
CA PRO A 9 9.75 -32.57 0.89
C PRO A 9 9.08 -31.28 1.39
N LYS A 10 8.75 -31.24 2.69
CA LYS A 10 8.23 -30.05 3.34
C LYS A 10 9.37 -29.05 3.59
N LEU A 11 9.13 -27.80 3.24
CA LEU A 11 9.97 -26.63 3.51
C LEU A 11 9.51 -25.96 4.81
N SER A 12 9.58 -26.68 5.93
CA SER A 12 9.08 -26.21 7.23
C SER A 12 9.79 -24.95 7.76
N ARG A 13 10.97 -24.62 7.24
CA ARG A 13 11.73 -23.42 7.61
C ARG A 13 11.50 -22.23 6.66
N LEU A 14 10.71 -22.42 5.60
CA LEU A 14 10.41 -21.36 4.66
C LEU A 14 9.27 -20.51 5.21
N HIS A 15 9.59 -19.27 5.57
CA HIS A 15 8.65 -18.29 6.12
C HIS A 15 8.29 -17.18 5.14
N THR A 16 9.11 -16.98 4.12
CA THR A 16 9.01 -15.88 3.18
C THR A 16 9.21 -16.40 1.77
N VAL A 17 8.36 -15.94 0.85
CA VAL A 17 8.49 -16.20 -0.57
C VAL A 17 8.31 -14.90 -1.32
N SER A 18 9.26 -14.62 -2.20
CA SER A 18 9.21 -13.51 -3.15
C SER A 18 9.08 -14.08 -4.54
N ILE A 19 8.03 -13.67 -5.26
CA ILE A 19 7.73 -14.18 -6.60
C ILE A 19 7.92 -13.04 -7.58
N HIS A 20 8.82 -13.28 -8.53
CA HIS A 20 9.16 -12.34 -9.58
C HIS A 20 8.91 -12.99 -10.94
N GLY A 21 8.53 -12.17 -11.92
CA GLY A 21 8.32 -12.61 -13.29
C GLY A 21 6.84 -12.69 -13.70
N PRO A 22 6.56 -13.29 -14.86
CA PRO A 22 5.21 -13.34 -15.43
C PRO A 22 4.31 -14.26 -14.60
N ILE A 23 3.02 -13.93 -14.60
CA ILE A 23 2.01 -14.68 -13.88
C ILE A 23 1.75 -16.01 -14.62
N PRO A 24 1.82 -17.16 -13.94
CA PRO A 24 1.51 -18.43 -14.57
C PRO A 24 0.02 -18.47 -14.97
N SER A 25 -0.26 -19.05 -16.15
CA SER A 25 -1.64 -19.22 -16.64
C SER A 25 -2.47 -20.17 -15.78
N ASP A 26 -1.82 -21.06 -15.03
CA ASP A 26 -2.45 -21.99 -14.09
C ASP A 26 -2.00 -21.69 -12.65
N LEU A 27 -2.94 -21.17 -11.85
CA LEU A 27 -2.73 -20.84 -10.44
C LEU A 27 -2.86 -22.07 -9.52
N SER A 28 -3.25 -23.24 -10.03
CA SER A 28 -3.40 -24.46 -9.21
C SER A 28 -2.07 -24.88 -8.58
N ASN A 29 -0.96 -24.60 -9.26
CA ASN A 29 0.38 -24.82 -8.74
C ASN A 29 0.75 -23.86 -7.59
N PHE A 30 -0.01 -22.78 -7.39
CA PHE A 30 0.20 -21.90 -6.23
C PHE A 30 -0.25 -22.56 -4.93
N LEU A 31 -1.32 -23.35 -4.96
CA LEU A 31 -1.76 -24.14 -3.80
C LEU A 31 -0.71 -25.13 -3.34
N PHE A 32 0.11 -25.60 -4.28
CA PHE A 32 1.23 -26.46 -3.98
C PHE A 32 2.26 -25.78 -3.06
N LEU A 33 2.46 -24.47 -3.18
CA LEU A 33 3.37 -23.71 -2.33
C LEU A 33 2.98 -23.84 -0.85
N PHE A 34 1.71 -23.67 -0.51
CA PHE A 34 1.23 -23.80 0.87
C PHE A 34 1.30 -25.24 1.38
N ASN A 35 1.14 -26.21 0.49
CA ASN A 35 1.35 -27.60 0.84
C ASN A 35 2.82 -27.87 1.19
N VAL A 36 3.78 -27.33 0.45
CA VAL A 36 5.20 -27.58 0.74
C VAL A 36 5.73 -26.69 1.87
N ALA A 37 5.22 -25.47 2.01
CA ALA A 37 5.68 -24.47 2.98
C ALA A 37 4.56 -24.09 3.97
N PRO A 38 4.26 -24.94 4.96
CA PRO A 38 3.15 -24.72 5.90
C PRO A 38 3.35 -23.50 6.82
N ASN A 39 4.60 -23.05 6.98
CA ASN A 39 4.97 -21.92 7.84
C ASN A 39 5.22 -20.64 7.04
N LEU A 40 4.76 -20.59 5.79
CA LEU A 40 4.81 -19.40 4.95
C LEU A 40 3.87 -18.34 5.53
N VAL A 41 4.44 -17.22 5.97
CA VAL A 41 3.71 -16.12 6.62
C VAL A 41 3.90 -14.79 5.90
N ARG A 42 4.91 -14.69 5.01
CA ARG A 42 5.19 -13.50 4.21
C ARG A 42 5.14 -13.78 2.71
N LEU A 43 4.42 -12.94 1.98
CA LEU A 43 4.37 -12.96 0.52
C LEU A 43 4.80 -11.63 -0.08
N ASP A 44 5.72 -11.70 -1.03
CA ASP A 44 6.19 -10.56 -1.79
C ASP A 44 5.87 -10.79 -3.28
N LEU A 45 4.93 -10.03 -3.82
CA LEU A 45 4.35 -10.28 -5.15
C LEU A 45 4.11 -8.98 -5.94
N PRO A 46 4.08 -9.03 -7.28
CA PRO A 46 3.48 -7.96 -8.06
C PRO A 46 1.98 -7.87 -7.81
N PHE A 47 1.42 -6.65 -7.86
CA PHE A 47 -0.01 -6.44 -7.61
C PHE A 47 -0.93 -7.25 -8.54
N GLU A 48 -0.65 -7.34 -9.84
CA GLU A 48 -1.50 -8.09 -10.77
C GLU A 48 -1.55 -9.58 -10.42
N PHE A 49 -0.42 -10.15 -9.96
CA PHE A 49 -0.40 -11.53 -9.48
C PHE A 49 -1.24 -11.67 -8.20
N LEU A 50 -1.00 -10.80 -7.22
CA LEU A 50 -1.82 -10.78 -6.00
C LEU A 50 -3.31 -10.71 -6.34
N TRP A 51 -3.69 -9.87 -7.30
CA TRP A 51 -5.08 -9.71 -7.71
C TRP A 51 -5.69 -11.00 -8.26
N GLN A 52 -5.01 -11.68 -9.18
CA GLN A 52 -5.47 -12.97 -9.71
C GLN A 52 -5.57 -14.05 -8.63
N LEU A 53 -4.64 -14.07 -7.66
CA LEU A 53 -4.70 -15.00 -6.53
C LEU A 53 -5.91 -14.72 -5.62
N ILE A 54 -6.22 -13.45 -5.38
CA ILE A 54 -7.40 -13.05 -4.63
C ILE A 54 -8.66 -13.46 -5.41
N GLU A 55 -8.74 -13.32 -6.73
CA GLU A 55 -9.92 -13.72 -7.51
C GLU A 55 -10.27 -15.21 -7.37
N ASN A 56 -9.27 -16.07 -7.13
CA ASN A 56 -9.51 -17.48 -6.81
C ASN A 56 -9.93 -17.67 -5.34
N GLN A 57 -11.18 -18.06 -5.11
CA GLN A 57 -11.76 -18.21 -3.76
C GLN A 57 -10.98 -19.18 -2.84
N GLN A 58 -10.47 -20.29 -3.37
CA GLN A 58 -9.72 -21.27 -2.58
C GLN A 58 -8.37 -20.70 -2.13
N ILE A 59 -7.64 -20.07 -3.07
CA ILE A 59 -6.36 -19.42 -2.79
C ILE A 59 -6.57 -18.26 -1.80
N ARG A 60 -7.57 -17.41 -2.03
CA ARG A 60 -7.93 -16.30 -1.14
C ARG A 60 -8.13 -16.76 0.30
N HIS A 61 -8.84 -17.87 0.50
CA HIS A 61 -9.10 -18.41 1.83
C HIS A 61 -7.81 -18.83 2.55
N ILE A 62 -6.92 -19.52 1.85
CA ILE A 62 -5.63 -19.95 2.38
C ILE A 62 -4.75 -18.73 2.70
N LEU A 63 -4.69 -17.76 1.79
CA LEU A 63 -3.95 -16.52 1.99
C LEU A 63 -4.37 -15.80 3.27
N GLY A 64 -5.67 -15.62 3.48
CA GLY A 64 -6.19 -14.93 4.67
C GLY A 64 -5.93 -15.65 6.00
N GLN A 65 -5.72 -16.97 5.97
CA GLN A 65 -5.43 -17.75 7.18
C GLN A 65 -3.95 -17.71 7.58
N HIS A 66 -3.05 -17.69 6.59
CA HIS A 66 -1.63 -17.93 6.80
C HIS A 66 -0.77 -16.66 6.76
N ILE A 67 -1.15 -15.68 5.94
CA ILE A 67 -0.27 -14.55 5.66
C ILE A 67 -0.46 -13.45 6.71
N THR A 68 0.65 -13.09 7.37
CA THR A 68 0.72 -12.01 8.36
C THR A 68 1.56 -10.85 7.86
N SER A 69 2.38 -11.04 6.82
CA SER A 69 3.14 -9.95 6.20
C SER A 69 2.98 -9.97 4.69
N LEU A 70 2.75 -8.81 4.10
CA LEU A 70 2.50 -8.67 2.66
C LEU A 70 3.36 -7.55 2.09
N PHE A 71 4.10 -7.85 1.03
CA PHE A 71 4.77 -6.85 0.20
C PHE A 71 4.18 -6.85 -1.21
N ILE A 72 3.61 -5.71 -1.60
CA ILE A 72 3.03 -5.50 -2.93
C ILE A 72 3.97 -4.59 -3.70
N HIS A 73 4.68 -5.14 -4.67
CA HIS A 73 5.51 -4.33 -5.55
C HIS A 73 4.83 -4.08 -6.90
N GLN A 74 5.32 -3.06 -7.60
CA GLN A 74 4.81 -2.73 -8.92
C GLN A 74 5.20 -3.82 -9.92
N ASN A 75 4.34 -4.04 -10.92
CA ASN A 75 4.71 -4.78 -12.11
C ASN A 75 5.77 -3.99 -12.89
N ALA A 76 6.88 -4.65 -13.23
CA ALA A 76 7.96 -4.03 -14.00
C ALA A 76 7.59 -3.72 -15.46
N THR A 77 6.39 -4.09 -15.91
CA THR A 77 5.98 -4.03 -17.32
C THR A 77 4.83 -3.05 -17.53
N SER A 78 4.98 -2.18 -18.52
CA SER A 78 3.98 -1.22 -19.03
C SER A 78 2.74 -1.86 -19.67
N GLN A 79 2.58 -3.18 -19.55
CA GLN A 79 1.49 -3.98 -20.13
C GLN A 79 0.52 -4.53 -19.09
N SER A 80 0.65 -4.15 -17.81
CA SER A 80 -0.25 -4.60 -16.75
C SER A 80 -1.68 -4.21 -17.08
N SER A 81 -2.58 -5.20 -17.11
CA SER A 81 -4.00 -4.99 -17.41
C SER A 81 -4.75 -4.32 -16.26
N ILE A 82 -4.18 -4.40 -15.06
CA ILE A 82 -4.72 -3.84 -13.82
C ILE A 82 -3.67 -2.99 -13.12
N ILE A 83 -4.11 -1.87 -12.55
CA ILE A 83 -3.27 -0.91 -11.82
C ILE A 83 -3.79 -0.82 -10.38
N PHE A 84 -2.89 -0.89 -9.41
CA PHE A 84 -3.25 -0.78 -8.00
C PHE A 84 -3.76 0.64 -7.69
N ASN A 85 -4.95 0.72 -7.10
CA ASN A 85 -5.64 1.96 -6.74
C ASN A 85 -6.53 1.72 -5.51
N GLU A 86 -7.12 2.79 -4.96
CA GLU A 86 -7.85 2.74 -3.68
C GLU A 86 -8.98 1.73 -3.63
N LYS A 87 -9.66 1.47 -4.76
CA LYS A 87 -10.81 0.55 -4.83
C LYS A 87 -10.41 -0.88 -4.49
N HIS A 88 -9.14 -1.22 -4.62
CA HIS A 88 -8.62 -2.55 -4.31
C HIS A 88 -8.31 -2.72 -2.81
N VAL A 89 -8.05 -1.63 -2.09
CA VAL A 89 -7.59 -1.69 -0.70
C VAL A 89 -8.57 -2.43 0.22
N PRO A 90 -9.90 -2.18 0.21
CA PRO A 90 -10.83 -2.89 1.08
C PRO A 90 -10.88 -4.40 0.82
N ILE A 91 -10.69 -4.81 -0.45
CA ILE A 91 -10.68 -6.22 -0.86
C ILE A 91 -9.41 -6.90 -0.36
N ILE A 92 -8.26 -6.22 -0.43
CA ILE A 92 -7.00 -6.71 0.14
C ILE A 92 -7.13 -6.78 1.67
N ALA A 93 -7.56 -5.72 2.35
CA ALA A 93 -7.69 -5.68 3.80
C ALA A 93 -8.61 -6.81 4.32
N SER A 94 -9.78 -7.00 3.70
CA SER A 94 -10.71 -8.08 4.06
C SER A 94 -10.15 -9.48 3.79
N THR A 95 -9.35 -9.65 2.74
CA THR A 95 -8.66 -10.93 2.47
C THR A 95 -7.57 -11.18 3.49
N PHE A 96 -6.77 -10.17 3.80
CA PHE A 96 -5.54 -10.25 4.59
C PHE A 96 -5.75 -9.72 6.01
N PHE A 97 -6.82 -10.15 6.66
CA PHE A 97 -7.24 -9.59 7.95
C PHE A 97 -6.26 -9.83 9.10
N ARG A 98 -5.29 -10.73 8.92
CA ARG A 98 -4.21 -11.06 9.87
C ARG A 98 -2.92 -10.31 9.59
N VAL A 99 -2.85 -9.53 8.51
CA VAL A 99 -1.63 -8.82 8.15
C VAL A 99 -1.35 -7.73 9.18
N ASP A 100 -0.19 -7.85 9.82
CA ASP A 100 0.32 -6.90 10.80
C ASP A 100 1.40 -6.00 10.18
N VAL A 101 2.10 -6.48 9.14
CA VAL A 101 3.10 -5.70 8.39
C VAL A 101 2.76 -5.66 6.91
N LEU A 102 2.46 -4.47 6.41
CA LEU A 102 2.18 -4.22 5.00
C LEU A 102 3.27 -3.33 4.40
N SER A 103 3.78 -3.70 3.24
CA SER A 103 4.62 -2.79 2.46
C SER A 103 4.16 -2.74 1.01
N ILE A 104 4.18 -1.55 0.42
CA ILE A 104 3.60 -1.30 -0.90
C ILE A 104 4.51 -0.35 -1.67
N ASN A 105 4.70 -0.63 -2.96
CA ASN A 105 5.26 0.33 -3.90
C ASN A 105 4.15 1.06 -4.67
N LEU A 106 4.09 2.39 -4.52
CA LEU A 106 3.15 3.31 -5.14
C LEU A 106 3.81 4.28 -6.12
N THR A 107 5.02 3.98 -6.62
CA THR A 107 5.75 4.87 -7.55
C THR A 107 4.99 5.20 -8.84
N HIS A 108 3.97 4.41 -9.19
CA HIS A 108 3.10 4.67 -10.34
C HIS A 108 2.04 5.75 -10.11
N LEU A 109 1.70 6.06 -8.86
CA LEU A 109 0.69 7.06 -8.56
C LEU A 109 1.28 8.47 -8.61
N PRO A 110 0.51 9.46 -9.10
CA PRO A 110 0.94 10.86 -9.05
C PRO A 110 1.02 11.36 -7.61
N ASN A 111 1.89 12.33 -7.38
CA ASN A 111 1.87 13.14 -6.18
C ASN A 111 0.67 14.10 -6.23
N SER A 112 0.03 14.34 -5.09
CA SER A 112 -1.07 15.31 -4.93
C SER A 112 -0.69 16.77 -5.23
N SER A 113 0.59 17.09 -5.44
CA SER A 113 1.06 18.44 -5.80
C SER A 113 0.70 18.82 -7.24
N ILE A 114 -0.59 18.97 -7.53
CA ILE A 114 -1.05 19.91 -8.55
C ILE A 114 -1.05 21.26 -7.84
N ALA A 115 0.02 22.03 -8.03
CA ALA A 115 -0.08 23.47 -7.84
C ALA A 115 -1.21 23.93 -8.77
N ILE A 116 -2.32 24.39 -8.18
CA ILE A 116 -3.27 25.22 -8.92
C ILE A 116 -2.44 26.44 -9.32
N SER A 117 -1.95 26.46 -10.55
CA SER A 117 -1.44 27.68 -11.16
C SER A 117 -2.60 28.66 -11.14
N ASN A 118 -2.53 29.65 -10.24
CA ASN A 118 -3.41 30.80 -10.25
C ASN A 118 -3.09 31.69 -11.48
N ASP A 119 -3.23 31.13 -12.68
CA ASP A 119 -3.23 31.88 -13.92
C ASP A 119 -4.69 32.17 -14.27
N ASN A 120 -5.32 33.03 -13.47
CA ASN A 120 -6.47 33.88 -13.83
C ASN A 120 -6.96 34.64 -12.60
N ILE A 121 -6.15 35.58 -12.13
CA ILE A 121 -6.68 36.76 -11.45
C ILE A 121 -6.20 37.94 -12.27
N MET A 122 -7.07 38.43 -13.16
CA MET A 122 -6.93 39.76 -13.71
C MET A 122 -6.93 40.75 -12.54
N GLU A 123 -5.86 41.52 -12.46
CA GLU A 123 -5.77 42.73 -11.66
C GLU A 123 -6.94 43.65 -12.04
N ASP A 124 -7.69 44.12 -11.04
CA ASP A 124 -7.98 45.54 -10.96
C ASP A 124 -8.30 45.99 -9.52
N SER A 125 -7.79 47.18 -9.20
CA SER A 125 -8.18 48.11 -8.12
C SER A 125 -7.83 47.83 -6.64
N THR A 126 -6.74 48.50 -6.22
CA THR A 126 -6.57 49.37 -5.03
C THR A 126 -7.49 49.20 -3.80
N GLU A 127 -6.91 48.87 -2.65
CA GLU A 127 -6.72 49.78 -1.48
C GLU A 127 -5.89 49.07 -0.35
N PRO A 128 -5.15 49.81 0.50
CA PRO A 128 -4.35 49.20 1.57
C PRO A 128 -5.10 49.29 2.91
N ASN A 129 -5.50 48.17 3.50
CA ASN A 129 -5.71 48.17 4.95
C ASN A 129 -5.60 46.81 5.63
N GLU A 130 -4.89 46.87 6.75
CA GLU A 130 -4.93 46.01 7.93
C GLU A 130 -4.38 44.58 7.88
N ARG A 131 -3.48 44.36 8.85
CA ARG A 131 -2.81 43.11 9.18
C ARG A 131 -3.85 42.06 9.58
N ILE A 132 -3.88 40.97 8.85
CA ILE A 132 -4.51 39.73 9.27
C ILE A 132 -3.45 38.64 9.18
N ASP A 133 -2.84 38.31 10.32
CA ASP A 133 -2.16 37.02 10.53
C ASP A 133 -3.24 35.95 10.67
N GLU A 134 -3.91 35.62 9.56
CA GLU A 134 -4.70 34.41 9.47
C GLU A 134 -3.78 33.33 8.90
N CYS A 135 -3.44 32.39 9.79
CA CYS A 135 -2.87 31.10 9.44
C CYS A 135 -3.82 30.45 8.43
N GLN A 136 -3.55 30.66 7.13
CA GLN A 136 -4.22 29.98 6.05
C GLN A 136 -3.89 28.49 6.19
N GLN A 137 -4.75 27.77 6.90
CA GLN A 137 -4.91 26.34 6.71
C GLN A 137 -5.45 26.17 5.29
N THR A 138 -4.54 26.18 4.31
CA THR A 138 -4.84 25.65 2.99
C THR A 138 -5.20 24.19 3.21
N ASN A 139 -6.50 23.89 3.26
CA ASN A 139 -7.02 22.55 3.12
C ASN A 139 -6.57 22.08 1.73
N GLU A 140 -5.36 21.52 1.66
CA GLU A 140 -4.86 20.84 0.47
C GLU A 140 -5.85 19.72 0.18
N VAL A 141 -6.64 19.92 -0.88
CA VAL A 141 -7.56 18.90 -1.36
C VAL A 141 -6.70 17.78 -1.91
N VAL A 142 -6.57 16.70 -1.14
CA VAL A 142 -5.85 15.51 -1.56
C VAL A 142 -6.58 14.90 -2.77
N SER A 143 -5.89 14.81 -3.91
CA SER A 143 -6.46 14.23 -5.12
C SER A 143 -6.80 12.74 -4.89
N PRO A 144 -7.99 12.25 -5.32
CA PRO A 144 -8.48 10.90 -5.04
C PRO A 144 -7.68 9.76 -5.69
N ASP A 145 -6.65 10.07 -6.50
CA ASP A 145 -5.75 9.09 -7.11
C ASP A 145 -4.27 9.33 -6.72
N SER A 146 -4.03 10.11 -5.65
CA SER A 146 -2.69 10.41 -5.17
C SER A 146 -2.13 9.35 -4.22
N ILE A 147 -0.79 9.35 -4.07
CA ILE A 147 -0.11 8.55 -3.05
C ILE A 147 -0.64 8.89 -1.65
N GLU A 148 -0.87 10.17 -1.36
CA GLU A 148 -1.40 10.63 -0.08
C GLU A 148 -2.80 10.06 0.21
N SER A 149 -3.69 10.09 -0.77
CA SER A 149 -5.03 9.53 -0.64
C SER A 149 -4.97 8.01 -0.41
N MET A 150 -4.09 7.32 -1.13
CA MET A 150 -3.83 5.90 -0.93
C MET A 150 -3.30 5.59 0.49
N ILE A 151 -2.39 6.40 1.04
CA ILE A 151 -1.90 6.24 2.43
C ILE A 151 -3.06 6.31 3.42
N ILE A 152 -3.94 7.32 3.27
CA ILE A 152 -5.11 7.51 4.13
C ILE A 152 -6.05 6.31 4.01
N CYS A 153 -6.30 5.85 2.78
CA CYS A 153 -7.13 4.67 2.51
C CYS A 153 -6.54 3.42 3.18
N LEU A 154 -5.25 3.14 2.98
CA LEU A 154 -4.56 2.00 3.59
C LEU A 154 -4.66 2.02 5.11
N LEU A 155 -4.34 3.14 5.74
CA LEU A 155 -4.42 3.26 7.20
C LEU A 155 -5.86 3.06 7.68
N ARG A 156 -6.84 3.68 7.00
CA ARG A 156 -8.25 3.56 7.38
C ARG A 156 -8.74 2.11 7.30
N GLU A 157 -8.52 1.45 6.17
CA GLU A 157 -9.00 0.09 5.95
C GLU A 157 -8.26 -0.90 6.86
N PHE A 158 -6.94 -0.73 7.09
CA PHE A 158 -6.16 -1.62 7.95
C PHE A 158 -6.20 -1.27 9.44
N LYS A 159 -6.78 -0.14 9.88
CA LYS A 159 -6.92 0.21 11.30
C LYS A 159 -7.78 -0.77 12.09
N GLU A 160 -8.82 -1.32 11.44
CA GLU A 160 -9.64 -2.38 12.04
C GLU A 160 -8.88 -3.71 12.16
N HIS A 161 -7.67 -3.76 11.59
CA HIS A 161 -6.75 -4.89 11.64
C HIS A 161 -5.58 -4.56 12.58
N LYS A 162 -4.88 -5.60 13.07
CA LYS A 162 -3.73 -5.43 13.97
C LYS A 162 -2.47 -4.96 13.23
N LEU A 163 -2.61 -3.99 12.33
CA LEU A 163 -1.50 -3.41 11.59
C LEU A 163 -0.56 -2.71 12.56
N ILE A 164 0.68 -3.18 12.62
CA ILE A 164 1.76 -2.60 13.44
C ILE A 164 2.79 -1.85 12.58
N GLY A 165 2.82 -2.13 11.26
CA GLY A 165 3.83 -1.58 10.37
C GLY A 165 3.32 -1.37 8.94
N LEU A 166 3.55 -0.17 8.41
CA LEU A 166 3.25 0.20 7.03
C LEU A 166 4.48 0.84 6.37
N GLY A 167 4.99 0.21 5.31
CA GLY A 167 6.13 0.70 4.54
C GLY A 167 5.75 1.05 3.10
N ILE A 168 5.85 2.30 2.71
CA ILE A 168 5.36 2.79 1.41
C ILE A 168 6.53 3.35 0.62
N SER A 169 6.74 2.85 -0.60
CA SER A 169 7.69 3.45 -1.55
C SER A 169 6.91 4.35 -2.51
N GLY A 170 7.39 5.56 -2.78
CA GLY A 170 6.65 6.50 -3.62
C GLY A 170 7.24 7.90 -3.69
N ASN A 171 6.60 8.74 -4.50
CA ASN A 171 6.96 10.15 -4.67
C ASN A 171 6.02 11.04 -3.83
N PHE A 172 6.37 11.24 -2.56
CA PHE A 172 5.55 11.99 -1.60
C PHE A 172 5.62 13.50 -1.78
N CYS A 173 4.62 14.21 -1.26
CA CYS A 173 4.67 15.66 -1.07
C CYS A 173 5.77 16.10 -0.09
N GLU A 174 6.24 17.34 -0.21
CA GLU A 174 7.35 17.86 0.63
C GLU A 174 7.01 17.89 2.12
N LYS A 175 5.73 18.09 2.46
CA LYS A 175 5.27 18.05 3.86
C LYS A 175 5.50 16.67 4.48
N LEU A 176 5.11 15.59 3.79
CA LEU A 176 5.36 14.21 4.23
C LEU A 176 6.85 13.88 4.34
N LYS A 177 7.69 14.43 3.46
CA LYS A 177 9.14 14.22 3.52
C LYS A 177 9.81 14.94 4.70
N THR A 178 9.24 16.07 5.12
CA THR A 178 9.81 16.93 6.16
C THR A 178 9.31 16.55 7.55
N ASP A 179 7.99 16.40 7.70
CA ASP A 179 7.35 16.00 8.96
C ASP A 179 6.18 15.02 8.68
N ALA A 180 6.55 13.76 8.43
CA ALA A 180 5.60 12.69 8.18
C ALA A 180 4.61 12.51 9.33
N LYS A 181 5.10 12.63 10.58
CA LYS A 181 4.30 12.39 11.78
C LYS A 181 3.22 13.45 11.94
N GLN A 182 3.58 14.73 11.85
CA GLN A 182 2.62 15.82 11.94
C GLN A 182 1.60 15.75 10.80
N TRP A 183 2.04 15.48 9.58
CA TRP A 183 1.14 15.35 8.43
C TRP A 183 0.12 14.24 8.64
N LEU A 184 0.56 13.06 9.10
CA LEU A 184 -0.34 11.93 9.37
C LEU A 184 -1.31 12.21 10.53
N GLN A 185 -0.87 12.90 11.58
CA GLN A 185 -1.75 13.32 12.68
C GLN A 185 -2.89 14.22 12.21
N GLN A 186 -2.63 15.10 11.22
CA GLN A 186 -3.60 16.06 10.72
C GLN A 186 -4.54 15.48 9.67
N ASN A 187 -4.11 14.46 8.92
CA ASN A 187 -4.81 13.98 7.74
C ASN A 187 -5.37 12.55 7.87
N THR A 188 -5.13 11.88 8.99
CA THR A 188 -5.54 10.48 9.17
C THR A 188 -6.23 10.25 10.51
N ILE A 189 -6.83 9.07 10.61
CA ILE A 189 -7.35 8.41 11.83
C ILE A 189 -6.33 8.19 12.95
N LEU A 190 -5.03 8.50 12.75
CA LEU A 190 -3.95 8.31 13.72
C LEU A 190 -3.80 9.50 14.69
N SER A 191 -4.61 10.56 14.57
CA SER A 191 -4.58 11.75 15.43
C SER A 191 -4.55 11.42 16.94
N ASP A 192 -5.28 10.38 17.34
CA ASP A 192 -5.45 9.98 18.75
C ASP A 192 -4.61 8.75 19.14
N GLN A 193 -3.74 8.26 18.25
CA GLN A 193 -2.97 7.03 18.45
C GLN A 193 -1.49 7.34 18.68
N ARG A 194 -0.83 6.46 19.45
CA ARG A 194 0.63 6.47 19.49
C ARG A 194 1.13 5.80 18.22
N PHE A 195 1.97 6.49 17.48
CA PHE A 195 2.64 5.94 16.32
C PHE A 195 3.96 6.68 16.10
N GLU A 196 4.81 6.11 15.26
CA GLU A 196 6.01 6.74 14.74
C GLU A 196 5.97 6.72 13.21
N ALA A 197 6.34 7.83 12.59
CA ALA A 197 6.41 7.92 11.13
C ALA A 197 7.68 8.64 10.70
N VAL A 198 8.43 8.01 9.80
CA VAL A 198 9.72 8.51 9.33
C VAL A 198 9.80 8.35 7.83
N PHE A 199 10.17 9.44 7.15
CA PHE A 199 10.56 9.37 5.74
C PHE A 199 12.06 9.06 5.62
N ASN A 200 12.38 7.89 5.05
CA ASN A 200 13.74 7.50 4.73
C ASN A 200 14.13 8.02 3.33
N LYS A 201 14.96 9.06 3.30
CA LYS A 201 15.45 9.70 2.07
C LYS A 201 16.27 8.75 1.17
N GLN A 202 17.04 7.82 1.74
CA GLN A 202 17.89 6.92 0.97
C GLN A 202 17.09 5.87 0.20
N LEU A 203 16.02 5.37 0.82
CA LEU A 203 15.16 4.34 0.24
C LEU A 203 13.96 4.95 -0.50
N HIS A 204 13.76 6.26 -0.43
CA HIS A 204 12.54 6.94 -0.90
C HIS A 204 11.27 6.27 -0.35
N GLN A 205 11.29 5.98 0.96
CA GLN A 205 10.24 5.23 1.65
C GLN A 205 9.68 5.97 2.86
N LEU A 206 8.37 5.98 3.00
CA LEU A 206 7.66 6.34 4.22
C LEU A 206 7.47 5.09 5.08
N LEU A 207 7.93 5.12 6.32
CA LEU A 207 7.77 4.03 7.28
C LEU A 207 6.89 4.51 8.42
N ILE A 208 5.87 3.73 8.77
CA ILE A 208 4.90 4.04 9.82
C ILE A 208 4.80 2.82 10.75
N TRP A 209 4.94 3.04 12.05
CA TRP A 209 4.76 2.04 13.12
C TRP A 209 3.65 2.49 14.06
N ILE A 210 2.64 1.64 14.28
CA ILE A 210 1.41 1.94 15.06
C ILE A 210 1.40 1.14 16.35
#